data_AF-A0A353M0K5-F1
#
_entry.id   AF-A0A353M0K5-F1
#
_cell.length_a   1.000
_cell.length_b   1.000
_cell.length_c   1.000
_cell.angle_alpha   90.00
_cell.angle_beta   90.00
_cell.angle_gamma   90.00
#
_symmetry.space_group_name_H-M   'P 1'
#
loop_
_entity.id
_entity.type
_entity.pdbx_description
1 polymer ?
#
loop_
_entity_poly.entity_id
_entity_poly.type
_entity_poly.pdbx_seq_one_letter_code
_entity_poly.pdbx_strand_id
1 'polypeptide(L)'
;EGQTVVVYPSIHDLQDLSLPSRLSFGRFKALKRLHPDPTRLAGLRRYQEGDPLRTIHWPATARTQTLQVKQFDHTVTATCVLFLDLYQEDYTVSRFYVDTEMAITVAASLANHLIQRGEACGLVSNAILAQHLPGDLAISDGDGMVQIRARQGAAQLTQILAILAGANTQNEKDFLELLTECGHQLEGAAVLLWVVPRDTAEIVERAWSFVNRGRQVLIFVVEKVMHRELLQRPPGSSLQVFAVEKGGARKR
;
A
#
# COMPACT_ATOMS: atom_id res chain seq x y z
N GLU A 1 28.96 13.59 23.50
CA GLU A 1 27.94 12.61 23.08
C GLU A 1 26.97 13.32 22.15
N GLY A 2 26.71 12.76 20.96
CA GLY A 2 25.79 13.36 20.00
C GLY A 2 24.34 13.05 20.37
N GLN A 3 23.47 14.07 20.40
CA GLN A 3 22.03 13.87 20.53
C GLN A 3 21.47 13.48 19.16
N THR A 4 20.84 12.31 19.06
CA THR A 4 20.16 11.86 17.84
C THR A 4 18.70 12.30 17.89
N VAL A 5 18.23 12.97 16.84
CA VAL A 5 16.82 13.37 16.68
C VAL A 5 16.25 12.63 15.48
N VAL A 6 15.12 11.94 15.66
CA VAL A 6 14.40 11.28 14.56
C VAL A 6 13.40 12.28 13.97
N VAL A 7 13.48 12.49 12.66
CA VAL A 7 12.56 13.36 11.92
C VAL A 7 11.67 12.50 11.04
N TYR A 8 10.36 12.54 11.30
CA TYR A 8 9.39 11.82 10.47
C TYR A 8 9.17 12.52 9.13
N PRO A 9 8.90 11.77 8.05
CA PRO A 9 8.61 12.35 6.75
C PRO A 9 7.34 13.19 6.78
N SER A 10 7.32 14.24 5.98
CA SER A 10 6.12 15.07 5.82
C SER A 10 5.01 14.28 5.13
N ILE A 11 3.78 14.41 5.62
CA ILE A 11 2.59 13.83 5.01
C ILE A 11 1.83 14.95 4.31
N HIS A 12 1.52 14.75 3.04
CA HIS A 12 0.71 15.65 2.23
C HIS A 12 -0.59 14.98 1.82
N ASP A 13 -1.62 15.78 1.57
CA ASP A 13 -2.80 15.30 0.87
C ASP A 13 -2.42 14.89 -0.56
N LEU A 14 -3.05 13.84 -1.09
CA LEU A 14 -2.72 13.34 -2.43
C LEU A 14 -2.85 14.42 -3.52
N GLN A 15 -3.80 15.35 -3.36
CA GLN A 15 -4.00 16.47 -4.29
C GLN A 15 -2.80 17.44 -4.33
N ASP A 16 -2.13 17.62 -3.18
CA ASP A 16 -0.93 18.46 -3.09
C ASP A 16 0.29 17.79 -3.74
N LEU A 17 0.18 16.50 -4.10
CA LEU A 17 1.19 15.75 -4.85
C LEU A 17 0.79 15.56 -6.32
N SER A 18 -0.22 16.30 -6.80
CA SER A 18 -0.82 16.15 -8.13
C SER A 18 -1.44 14.77 -8.38
N LEU A 19 -1.77 14.03 -7.31
CA LEU A 19 -2.40 12.73 -7.35
C LEU A 19 -3.93 12.87 -7.14
N PRO A 20 -4.74 11.94 -7.68
CA PRO A 20 -6.18 11.99 -7.47
C PRO A 20 -6.52 11.80 -5.99
N SER A 21 -7.51 12.56 -5.50
CA SER A 21 -8.00 12.47 -4.11
C SER A 21 -8.51 11.08 -3.73
N ARG A 22 -8.88 10.27 -4.72
CA ARG A 22 -9.22 8.86 -4.56
C ARG A 22 -8.48 8.02 -5.60
N LEU A 23 -7.57 7.19 -5.12
CA LEU A 23 -7.03 6.09 -5.91
C LEU A 23 -8.16 5.09 -6.19
N SER A 24 -8.40 4.84 -7.47
CA SER A 24 -9.43 3.92 -7.94
C SER A 24 -8.85 2.52 -8.01
N PHE A 25 -9.18 1.70 -7.02
CA PHE A 25 -8.74 0.31 -6.95
C PHE A 25 -9.62 -0.62 -7.81
N GLY A 26 -9.76 -0.33 -9.10
CA GLY A 26 -10.53 -1.13 -10.07
C GLY A 26 -11.86 -1.69 -9.55
N ARG A 27 -12.37 -2.78 -10.14
CA ARG A 27 -13.39 -3.63 -9.51
C ARG A 27 -12.68 -4.76 -8.75
N PHE A 28 -11.99 -4.48 -7.64
CA PHE A 28 -11.58 -5.56 -6.72
C PHE A 28 -12.80 -6.09 -5.97
N LYS A 29 -13.60 -6.87 -6.69
CA LYS A 29 -14.69 -7.69 -6.15
C LYS A 29 -14.28 -9.16 -6.02
N ALA A 30 -13.02 -9.54 -6.28
CA ALA A 30 -12.71 -10.92 -6.65
C ALA A 30 -11.67 -11.67 -5.79
N LEU A 31 -11.03 -11.10 -4.77
CA LEU A 31 -10.13 -11.90 -3.92
C LEU A 31 -10.60 -11.89 -2.46
N LYS A 32 -11.07 -13.09 -2.05
CA LYS A 32 -11.56 -13.53 -0.73
C LYS A 32 -12.96 -13.08 -0.29
N ARG A 33 -13.97 -13.47 -1.08
CA ARG A 33 -15.39 -13.53 -0.67
C ARG A 33 -15.73 -14.67 0.33
N LEU A 34 -14.78 -15.21 1.09
CA LEU A 34 -14.99 -16.53 1.73
C LEU A 34 -14.98 -16.56 3.26
N HIS A 35 -14.62 -15.50 3.98
CA HIS A 35 -14.65 -15.54 5.44
C HIS A 35 -15.34 -14.32 6.06
N PRO A 36 -16.58 -14.49 6.55
CA PRO A 36 -17.23 -13.52 7.43
C PRO A 36 -16.38 -13.33 8.69
N ASP A 37 -16.25 -12.11 9.20
CA ASP A 37 -15.63 -11.87 10.50
C ASP A 37 -16.60 -12.26 11.62
N PRO A 38 -16.36 -13.36 12.37
CA PRO A 38 -17.30 -13.85 13.38
C PRO A 38 -17.43 -12.91 14.59
N THR A 39 -16.59 -11.88 14.71
CA THR A 39 -16.58 -10.94 15.84
C THR A 39 -17.48 -9.72 15.62
N ARG A 40 -17.88 -9.42 14.38
CA ARG A 40 -18.72 -8.27 14.04
C ARG A 40 -20.09 -8.71 13.52
N LEU A 41 -21.07 -8.77 14.41
CA LEU A 41 -22.47 -8.98 14.04
C LEU A 41 -23.02 -7.71 13.37
N ALA A 42 -23.18 -7.74 12.05
CA ALA A 42 -23.82 -6.66 11.28
C ALA A 42 -25.33 -6.62 11.46
N GLY A 43 -25.94 -7.75 11.80
CA GLY A 43 -27.38 -7.83 12.06
C GLY A 43 -27.92 -9.26 12.06
N LEU A 44 -29.23 -9.38 12.01
CA LEU A 44 -29.95 -10.64 11.92
C LEU A 44 -30.82 -10.61 10.67
N ARG A 45 -30.87 -11.72 9.93
CA ARG A 45 -31.83 -11.92 8.84
C ARG A 45 -32.59 -13.22 9.00
N ARG A 46 -33.72 -13.33 8.30
CA ARG A 46 -34.42 -14.62 8.19
C ARG A 46 -33.54 -15.66 7.48
N TYR A 47 -33.57 -16.86 8.02
CA TYR A 47 -32.97 -18.06 7.44
C TYR A 47 -33.56 -18.31 6.04
N GLN A 48 -32.69 -18.67 5.11
CA GLN A 48 -33.05 -19.16 3.78
C GLN A 48 -32.48 -20.56 3.60
N GLU A 49 -33.15 -21.35 2.77
CA GLU A 49 -32.73 -22.70 2.47
C GLU A 49 -31.33 -22.69 1.82
N GLY A 50 -30.38 -23.42 2.42
CA GLY A 50 -28.96 -23.38 2.07
C GLY A 50 -28.06 -22.66 3.08
N ASP A 51 -28.63 -21.95 4.07
CA ASP A 51 -27.83 -21.34 5.14
C ASP A 51 -27.25 -22.41 6.10
N PRO A 52 -25.98 -22.28 6.52
CA PRO A 52 -25.39 -23.22 7.47
C PRO A 52 -26.06 -23.08 8.84
N LEU A 53 -26.58 -24.19 9.39
CA LEU A 53 -27.27 -24.19 10.69
C LEU A 53 -26.44 -23.60 11.85
N ARG A 54 -25.11 -23.70 11.79
CA ARG A 54 -24.17 -23.09 12.75
C ARG A 54 -24.25 -21.55 12.83
N THR A 55 -24.87 -20.91 11.85
CA THR A 55 -25.03 -19.45 11.79
C THR A 55 -26.34 -18.97 12.40
N ILE A 56 -27.20 -19.88 12.89
CA ILE A 56 -28.48 -19.53 13.53
C ILE A 56 -28.25 -18.81 14.86
N HIS A 57 -28.95 -17.69 15.06
CA HIS A 57 -28.96 -16.97 16.32
C HIS A 57 -30.14 -17.45 17.19
N TRP A 58 -29.92 -18.56 17.92
CA TRP A 58 -30.96 -19.20 18.74
C TRP A 58 -31.74 -18.25 19.66
N PRO A 59 -31.12 -17.29 20.37
CA PRO A 59 -31.88 -16.36 21.22
C PRO A 59 -32.86 -15.47 20.44
N ALA A 60 -32.52 -15.11 19.20
CA ALA A 60 -33.40 -14.27 18.37
C ALA A 60 -34.49 -15.10 17.71
N THR A 61 -34.17 -16.33 17.29
CA THR A 61 -35.13 -17.31 16.82
C THR A 61 -36.21 -17.58 17.88
N ALA A 62 -35.80 -17.80 19.14
CA ALA A 62 -36.73 -18.04 20.24
C ALA A 62 -37.70 -16.86 20.47
N ARG A 63 -37.20 -15.62 20.36
CA ARG A 63 -38.02 -14.41 20.56
C ARG A 63 -38.96 -14.11 19.39
N THR A 64 -38.55 -14.43 18.17
CA THR A 64 -39.27 -14.07 16.94
C THR A 64 -40.07 -15.22 16.34
N GLN A 65 -39.97 -16.43 16.92
CA GLN A 65 -40.55 -17.69 16.43
C GLN A 65 -40.26 -18.00 14.95
N THR A 66 -39.22 -17.36 14.39
CA THR A 66 -38.77 -17.54 13.01
C THR A 66 -37.27 -17.73 13.02
N LEU A 67 -36.74 -18.64 12.21
CA LEU A 67 -35.29 -18.89 12.16
C LEU A 67 -34.55 -17.62 11.73
N GLN A 68 -33.67 -17.13 12.61
CA GLN A 68 -32.82 -15.96 12.35
C GLN A 68 -31.36 -16.42 12.23
N VAL A 69 -30.66 -15.88 11.24
CA VAL A 69 -29.24 -16.14 10.96
C VAL A 69 -28.43 -14.88 11.27
N LYS A 70 -27.28 -15.08 11.93
CA LYS A 70 -26.29 -14.02 12.18
C LYS A 70 -25.74 -13.53 10.84
N GLN A 71 -25.97 -12.26 10.52
CA GLN A 71 -25.19 -11.58 9.48
C GLN A 71 -23.95 -11.01 10.13
N PHE A 72 -22.79 -11.43 9.64
CA PHE A 72 -21.52 -10.84 10.01
C PHE A 72 -21.15 -9.78 8.98
N ASP A 73 -20.51 -8.70 9.43
CA ASP A 73 -20.00 -7.69 8.51
C ASP A 73 -18.93 -8.30 7.60
N HIS A 74 -18.87 -7.85 6.35
CA HIS A 74 -17.99 -8.37 5.31
C HIS A 74 -17.02 -7.30 4.85
N THR A 75 -16.13 -6.84 5.73
CA THR A 75 -15.01 -5.99 5.34
C THR A 75 -13.88 -6.83 4.78
N VAL A 76 -13.98 -7.19 3.50
CA VAL A 76 -12.78 -7.54 2.73
C VAL A 76 -12.00 -6.24 2.57
N THR A 77 -11.00 -6.06 3.42
CA THR A 77 -10.11 -4.90 3.36
C THR A 77 -9.19 -5.07 2.16
N ALA A 78 -9.08 -4.05 1.30
CA ALA A 78 -8.10 -4.09 0.23
C ALA A 78 -6.71 -4.13 0.87
N THR A 79 -6.00 -5.25 0.68
CA THR A 79 -4.62 -5.37 1.14
C THR A 79 -3.72 -4.72 0.10
N CYS A 80 -3.12 -3.61 0.50
CA CYS A 80 -2.21 -2.81 -0.31
C CYS A 80 -0.78 -3.05 0.14
N VAL A 81 0.15 -3.13 -0.81
CA VAL A 81 1.59 -3.16 -0.52
C VAL A 81 2.25 -2.03 -1.26
N LEU A 82 2.91 -1.16 -0.51
CA LEU A 82 3.71 -0.06 -1.02
C LEU A 82 5.14 -0.55 -1.23
N PHE A 83 5.63 -0.40 -2.44
CA PHE A 83 7.03 -0.59 -2.81
C PHE A 83 7.65 0.80 -2.95
N LEU A 84 8.75 1.04 -2.24
CA LEU A 84 9.53 2.26 -2.35
C LEU A 84 10.93 1.93 -2.84
N ASP A 85 11.31 2.53 -3.96
CA ASP A 85 12.63 2.40 -4.54
C ASP A 85 13.57 3.49 -4.02
N LEU A 86 14.65 3.07 -3.35
CA LEU A 86 15.75 3.91 -2.89
C LEU A 86 17.11 3.43 -3.45
N TYR A 87 17.10 2.79 -4.63
CA TYR A 87 18.33 2.47 -5.34
C TYR A 87 18.98 3.73 -5.90
N GLN A 88 20.20 4.05 -5.45
CA GLN A 88 20.83 5.34 -5.74
C GLN A 88 21.05 5.61 -7.23
N GLU A 89 21.37 4.56 -8.01
CA GLU A 89 21.72 4.73 -9.43
C GLU A 89 20.52 5.06 -10.32
N ASP A 90 19.30 4.81 -9.85
CA ASP A 90 18.08 5.12 -10.60
C ASP A 90 17.70 6.61 -10.55
N TYR A 91 18.31 7.36 -9.63
CA TYR A 91 18.09 8.79 -9.45
C TYR A 91 19.16 9.64 -10.17
N THR A 92 18.77 10.76 -10.76
CA THR A 92 19.76 11.70 -11.30
C THR A 92 20.55 12.39 -10.20
N VAL A 93 21.88 12.36 -10.28
CA VAL A 93 22.81 13.01 -9.33
C VAL A 93 22.44 14.46 -9.01
N SER A 94 22.04 15.26 -10.00
CA SER A 94 21.70 16.69 -9.80
C SER A 94 20.42 16.93 -8.99
N ARG A 95 19.54 15.94 -8.89
CA ARG A 95 18.26 16.03 -8.17
C ARG A 95 18.09 14.96 -7.10
N PHE A 96 19.15 14.19 -6.85
CA PHE A 96 19.18 13.03 -5.99
C PHE A 96 18.46 13.24 -4.65
N TYR A 97 18.88 14.26 -3.88
CA TYR A 97 18.26 14.55 -2.58
C TYR A 97 16.80 14.98 -2.68
N VAL A 98 16.45 15.76 -3.71
CA VAL A 98 15.08 16.28 -3.87
C VAL A 98 14.12 15.16 -4.23
N ASP A 99 14.50 14.31 -5.18
CA ASP A 99 13.64 13.27 -5.71
C ASP A 99 13.56 12.07 -4.74
N THR A 100 14.64 11.77 -3.99
CA THR A 100 14.62 10.77 -2.90
C THR A 100 13.70 11.21 -1.75
N GLU A 101 13.84 12.45 -1.29
CA GLU A 101 12.94 13.01 -0.26
C GLU A 101 11.48 13.03 -0.73
N MET A 102 11.26 13.31 -2.03
CA MET A 102 9.93 13.20 -2.63
C MET A 102 9.42 11.75 -2.59
N ALA A 103 10.24 10.76 -2.92
CA ALA A 103 9.87 9.35 -2.87
C ALA A 103 9.41 8.93 -1.47
N ILE A 104 10.20 9.28 -0.44
CA ILE A 104 9.87 9.02 0.97
C ILE A 104 8.58 9.75 1.37
N THR A 105 8.42 11.01 0.97
CA THR A 105 7.23 11.83 1.22
C THR A 105 5.96 11.24 0.59
N VAL A 106 6.05 10.80 -0.67
CA VAL A 106 4.96 10.14 -1.40
C VAL A 106 4.60 8.83 -0.71
N ALA A 107 5.59 8.03 -0.34
CA ALA A 107 5.39 6.77 0.36
C ALA A 107 4.64 6.98 1.69
N ALA A 108 5.07 7.96 2.50
CA ALA A 108 4.42 8.33 3.76
C ALA A 108 2.97 8.80 3.54
N SER A 109 2.76 9.64 2.53
CA SER A 109 1.44 10.21 2.19
C SER A 109 0.46 9.14 1.70
N LEU A 110 0.92 8.22 0.86
CA LEU A 110 0.14 7.07 0.38
C LEU A 110 -0.23 6.13 1.54
N ALA A 111 0.73 5.78 2.40
CA ALA A 111 0.47 4.93 3.56
C ALA A 111 -0.55 5.56 4.52
N ASN A 112 -0.40 6.85 4.82
CA ASN A 112 -1.36 7.59 5.63
C ASN A 112 -2.76 7.58 4.99
N HIS A 113 -2.87 7.89 3.69
CA HIS A 113 -4.15 7.89 2.97
C HIS A 113 -4.85 6.53 3.01
N LEU A 114 -4.11 5.44 2.82
CA LEU A 114 -4.64 4.08 2.88
C LEU A 114 -5.14 3.73 4.29
N ILE A 115 -4.32 3.98 5.31
CA ILE A 115 -4.65 3.63 6.69
C ILE A 115 -5.80 4.46 7.24
N GLN A 116 -5.88 5.75 6.92
CA GLN A 116 -7.01 6.61 7.31
C GLN A 116 -8.35 6.13 6.73
N ARG A 117 -8.31 5.46 5.57
CA ARG A 117 -9.49 4.84 4.95
C ARG A 117 -9.82 3.45 5.50
N GLY A 118 -9.04 2.97 6.46
CA GLY A 118 -9.18 1.63 7.02
C GLY A 118 -8.63 0.53 6.12
N GLU A 119 -7.83 0.84 5.10
CA GLU A 119 -7.19 -0.17 4.26
C GLU A 119 -5.94 -0.72 4.94
N ALA A 120 -5.60 -1.99 4.66
CA ALA A 120 -4.37 -2.59 5.16
C ALA A 120 -3.20 -2.18 4.27
N CYS A 121 -2.13 -1.63 4.85
CA CYS A 121 -0.96 -1.17 4.10
C CYS A 121 0.31 -1.83 4.61
N GLY A 122 1.03 -2.52 3.72
CA GLY A 122 2.39 -3.02 3.95
C GLY A 122 3.42 -2.13 3.27
N LEU A 123 4.69 -2.28 3.64
CA LEU A 123 5.81 -1.58 3.03
C LEU A 123 6.90 -2.60 2.66
N VAL A 124 7.46 -2.42 1.48
CA VAL A 124 8.65 -3.10 0.97
C VAL A 124 9.57 -2.01 0.40
N SER A 125 10.85 -2.04 0.74
CA SER A 125 11.83 -1.11 0.18
C SER A 125 13.21 -1.72 0.15
N ASN A 126 13.99 -1.38 -0.86
CA ASN A 126 15.43 -1.58 -0.93
C ASN A 126 16.15 -0.43 -0.20
N ALA A 127 15.71 -0.07 1.00
CA ALA A 127 16.34 0.96 1.82
C ALA A 127 17.37 0.34 2.78
N ILE A 128 18.41 1.10 3.12
CA ILE A 128 19.24 0.79 4.30
C ILE A 128 18.74 1.63 5.47
N LEU A 129 18.53 0.97 6.61
CA LEU A 129 18.03 1.62 7.80
C LEU A 129 19.16 2.27 8.61
N ALA A 130 18.89 3.46 9.13
CA ALA A 130 19.75 4.11 10.10
C ALA A 130 19.91 3.25 11.36
N GLN A 131 21.09 3.32 11.99
CA GLN A 131 21.43 2.54 13.19
C GLN A 131 20.47 2.78 14.37
N HIS A 132 19.83 3.96 14.42
CA HIS A 132 18.94 4.35 15.50
C HIS A 132 17.53 4.58 14.93
N LEU A 133 16.69 3.55 15.00
CA LEU A 133 15.28 3.62 14.69
C LEU A 133 14.45 3.75 15.97
N PRO A 134 13.32 4.50 15.94
CA PRO A 134 12.44 4.58 17.09
C PRO A 134 11.59 3.32 17.24
N GLY A 135 11.71 2.65 18.39
CA GLY A 135 10.83 1.56 18.84
C GLY A 135 11.20 0.16 18.33
N ASP A 136 10.51 -0.85 18.87
CA ASP A 136 10.60 -2.24 18.40
C ASP A 136 9.81 -2.40 17.09
N LEU A 137 10.51 -2.28 15.97
CA LEU A 137 9.92 -2.43 14.65
C LEU A 137 9.98 -3.91 14.23
N ALA A 138 8.84 -4.47 13.83
CA ALA A 138 8.74 -5.84 13.34
C ALA A 138 9.18 -5.93 11.87
N ILE A 139 10.48 -5.71 11.64
CA ILE A 139 11.10 -5.66 10.33
C ILE A 139 11.67 -7.03 9.99
N SER A 140 11.38 -7.52 8.79
CA SER A 140 12.24 -8.51 8.16
C SER A 140 13.32 -7.75 7.41
N ASP A 141 14.49 -7.65 8.03
CA ASP A 141 15.70 -7.07 7.42
C ASP A 141 16.53 -8.23 6.89
N GLY A 142 16.81 -8.21 5.59
CA GLY A 142 17.59 -9.23 4.92
C GLY A 142 18.10 -8.72 3.59
N ASP A 143 19.38 -8.94 3.31
CA ASP A 143 20.02 -8.72 2.00
C ASP A 143 19.64 -7.39 1.32
N GLY A 144 19.78 -6.27 2.03
CA GLY A 144 19.49 -4.93 1.51
C GLY A 144 17.99 -4.66 1.30
N MET A 145 17.09 -5.33 2.02
CA MET A 145 15.65 -5.13 1.92
C MET A 145 15.00 -4.96 3.29
N VAL A 146 14.07 -4.01 3.34
CA VAL A 146 13.21 -3.73 4.49
C VAL A 146 11.78 -4.10 4.13
N GLN A 147 11.15 -4.90 5.00
CA GLN A 147 9.77 -5.31 4.79
C GLN A 147 8.96 -5.35 6.07
N ILE A 148 7.72 -4.89 5.96
CA ILE A 148 6.66 -5.13 6.94
C ILE A 148 5.37 -5.58 6.25
N ARG A 149 4.63 -6.48 6.91
CA ARG A 149 3.35 -7.00 6.40
C ARG A 149 2.27 -5.94 6.46
N ALA A 150 1.29 -6.07 5.55
CA ALA A 150 0.13 -5.20 5.53
C ALA A 150 -0.77 -5.42 6.76
N ARG A 151 -1.04 -4.34 7.49
CA ARG A 151 -1.99 -4.29 8.61
C ARG A 151 -2.78 -2.98 8.55
N GLN A 152 -3.85 -2.92 9.33
CA GLN A 152 -4.66 -1.70 9.50
C GLN A 152 -4.25 -0.94 10.77
N GLY A 153 -4.71 0.31 10.87
CA GLY A 153 -4.72 1.07 12.10
C GLY A 153 -3.49 1.95 12.31
N ALA A 154 -3.61 2.87 13.28
CA ALA A 154 -2.60 3.91 13.54
C ALA A 154 -1.22 3.33 13.90
N ALA A 155 -1.17 2.21 14.63
CA ALA A 155 0.10 1.57 14.98
C ALA A 155 0.90 1.12 13.74
N GLN A 156 0.21 0.64 12.70
CA GLN A 156 0.86 0.30 11.43
C GLN A 156 1.43 1.55 10.76
N LEU A 157 0.69 2.66 10.77
CA LEU A 157 1.17 3.92 10.19
C LEU A 157 2.42 4.40 10.93
N THR A 158 2.42 4.40 12.27
CA THR A 158 3.58 4.76 13.08
C THR A 158 4.80 3.92 12.72
N GLN A 159 4.63 2.60 12.52
CA GLN A 159 5.72 1.71 12.11
C GLN A 159 6.25 2.05 10.71
N ILE A 160 5.37 2.28 9.73
CA ILE A 160 5.77 2.70 8.37
C ILE A 160 6.55 4.01 8.42
N LEU A 161 6.04 5.02 9.13
CA LEU A 161 6.67 6.34 9.21
C LEU A 161 8.02 6.28 9.93
N ALA A 162 8.16 5.41 10.95
CA ALA A 162 9.43 5.20 11.65
C ALA A 162 10.49 4.59 10.72
N ILE A 163 10.11 3.60 9.91
CA ILE A 163 10.98 3.01 8.90
C ILE A 163 11.41 4.06 7.88
N LEU A 164 10.44 4.82 7.34
CA LEU A 164 10.70 5.86 6.35
C LEU A 164 11.58 7.00 6.90
N ALA A 165 11.46 7.33 8.19
CA ALA A 165 12.30 8.33 8.86
C ALA A 165 13.78 7.91 8.96
N GLY A 166 14.05 6.61 8.99
CA GLY A 166 15.40 6.06 9.03
C GLY A 166 15.87 5.47 7.70
N ALA A 167 15.09 5.59 6.62
CA ALA A 167 15.39 5.00 5.33
C ALA A 167 16.44 5.84 4.58
N ASN A 168 17.54 5.19 4.19
CA ASN A 168 18.57 5.77 3.33
C ASN A 168 18.69 4.97 2.04
N THR A 169 19.19 5.62 1.00
CA THR A 169 19.48 4.99 -0.29
C THR A 169 20.66 4.05 -0.22
N GLN A 170 20.72 3.11 -1.17
CA GLN A 170 21.82 2.16 -1.29
C GLN A 170 22.12 1.81 -2.76
N ASN A 171 23.22 1.09 -2.97
CA ASN A 171 23.66 0.65 -4.30
C ASN A 171 23.75 -0.89 -4.40
N GLU A 172 23.26 -1.62 -3.40
CA GLU A 172 23.42 -3.08 -3.33
C GLU A 172 22.30 -3.83 -4.05
N LYS A 173 21.04 -3.43 -3.82
CA LYS A 173 19.85 -4.11 -4.35
C LYS A 173 18.98 -3.17 -5.18
N ASP A 174 18.82 -3.53 -6.45
CA ASP A 174 17.96 -2.78 -7.37
C ASP A 174 16.47 -3.08 -7.14
N PHE A 175 15.61 -2.27 -7.76
CA PHE A 175 14.16 -2.41 -7.62
C PHE A 175 13.59 -3.69 -8.24
N LEU A 176 14.17 -4.19 -9.34
CA LEU A 176 13.69 -5.38 -10.03
C LEU A 176 14.04 -6.67 -9.27
N GLU A 177 15.21 -6.71 -8.63
CA GLU A 177 15.63 -7.73 -7.69
C GLU A 177 14.70 -7.75 -6.47
N LEU A 178 14.44 -6.59 -5.88
CA LEU A 178 13.45 -6.43 -4.80
C LEU A 178 12.08 -7.02 -5.17
N LEU A 179 11.57 -6.70 -6.36
CA LEU A 179 10.30 -7.24 -6.87
C LEU A 179 10.33 -8.76 -7.09
N THR A 180 11.49 -9.33 -7.42
CA THR A 180 11.68 -10.77 -7.63
C THR A 180 11.60 -11.53 -6.31
N GLU A 181 12.32 -11.05 -5.29
CA GLU A 181 12.40 -11.71 -3.98
C GLU A 181 11.12 -11.61 -3.16
N CYS A 182 10.36 -10.52 -3.32
CA CYS A 182 9.11 -10.31 -2.59
C CYS A 182 7.94 -11.19 -3.06
N GLY A 183 8.13 -11.98 -4.12
CA GLY A 183 7.05 -12.67 -4.86
C GLY A 183 6.10 -13.51 -3.99
N HIS A 184 6.63 -14.26 -3.02
CA HIS A 184 5.84 -15.15 -2.15
C HIS A 184 5.08 -14.42 -1.04
N GLN A 185 5.54 -13.26 -0.60
CA GLN A 185 4.95 -12.55 0.55
C GLN A 185 3.87 -11.54 0.13
N LEU A 186 3.68 -11.36 -1.18
CA LEU A 186 2.56 -10.62 -1.77
C LEU A 186 1.27 -11.47 -1.85
N GLU A 187 1.24 -12.64 -1.23
CA GLU A 187 0.04 -13.49 -1.16
C GLU A 187 -1.13 -12.73 -0.52
N GLY A 188 -2.17 -12.46 -1.33
CA GLY A 188 -3.36 -11.73 -0.90
C GLY A 188 -3.30 -10.21 -1.11
N ALA A 189 -2.15 -9.63 -1.48
CA ALA A 189 -2.07 -8.23 -1.88
C ALA A 189 -2.79 -8.04 -3.23
N ALA A 190 -3.88 -7.27 -3.22
CA ALA A 190 -4.69 -7.00 -4.41
C ALA A 190 -4.14 -5.80 -5.19
N VAL A 191 -3.54 -4.84 -4.48
CA VAL A 191 -3.06 -3.57 -5.04
C VAL A 191 -1.60 -3.38 -4.66
N LEU A 192 -0.75 -3.18 -5.66
CA LEU A 192 0.65 -2.83 -5.51
C LEU A 192 0.83 -1.35 -5.87
N LEU A 193 1.38 -0.58 -4.95
CA LEU A 193 1.71 0.83 -5.17
C LEU A 193 3.22 0.93 -5.28
N TRP A 194 3.76 1.39 -6.40
CA TRP A 194 5.19 1.46 -6.64
C TRP A 194 5.61 2.92 -6.69
N VAL A 195 6.50 3.34 -5.80
CA VAL A 195 7.10 4.68 -5.81
C VAL A 195 8.51 4.53 -6.35
N VAL A 196 8.74 5.06 -7.55
CA VAL A 196 9.99 4.90 -8.31
C VAL A 196 10.43 6.25 -8.87
N PRO A 197 11.74 6.48 -9.07
CA PRO A 197 12.22 7.70 -9.73
C PRO A 197 11.72 7.79 -11.17
N ARG A 198 11.74 6.67 -11.90
CA ARG A 198 11.40 6.57 -13.32
C ARG A 198 10.64 5.29 -13.61
N ASP A 199 9.70 5.33 -14.53
CA ASP A 199 9.01 4.16 -15.07
C ASP A 199 9.76 3.61 -16.29
N THR A 200 10.89 2.93 -16.09
CA THR A 200 11.64 2.31 -17.20
C THR A 200 10.85 1.19 -17.88
N ALA A 201 11.29 0.76 -19.06
CA ALA A 201 10.62 -0.32 -19.80
C ALA A 201 10.60 -1.62 -18.99
N GLU A 202 11.68 -1.95 -18.27
CA GLU A 202 11.75 -3.15 -17.42
C GLU A 202 10.78 -3.08 -16.25
N ILE A 203 10.63 -1.91 -15.61
CA ILE A 203 9.64 -1.69 -14.55
C ILE A 203 8.23 -1.90 -15.09
N VAL A 204 7.90 -1.34 -16.26
CA VAL A 204 6.57 -1.49 -16.86
C VAL A 204 6.30 -2.93 -17.28
N GLU A 205 7.28 -3.63 -17.87
CA GLU A 205 7.18 -5.05 -18.18
C GLU A 205 6.94 -5.88 -16.91
N ARG A 206 7.69 -5.59 -15.85
CA ARG A 206 7.52 -6.24 -14.55
C ARG A 206 6.13 -5.96 -13.98
N ALA A 207 5.62 -4.74 -14.11
CA ALA A 207 4.27 -4.37 -13.69
C ALA A 207 3.21 -5.22 -14.41
N TRP A 208 3.34 -5.39 -15.72
CA TRP A 208 2.45 -6.26 -16.50
C TRP A 208 2.48 -7.72 -16.02
N SER A 209 3.64 -8.23 -15.59
CA SER A 209 3.72 -9.59 -15.02
C SER A 209 2.85 -9.76 -13.76
N PHE A 210 2.74 -8.72 -12.92
CA PHE A 210 1.87 -8.72 -11.75
C PHE A 210 0.40 -8.52 -12.13
N VAL A 211 0.13 -7.68 -13.12
CA VAL A 211 -1.23 -7.48 -13.67
C VAL A 211 -1.79 -8.77 -14.26
N ASN A 212 -0.97 -9.52 -14.99
CA ASN A 212 -1.34 -10.82 -15.56
C ASN A 212 -1.62 -11.88 -14.49
N ARG A 213 -1.11 -11.68 -13.26
CA ARG A 213 -1.42 -12.50 -12.08
C ARG A 213 -2.64 -11.99 -11.29
N GLY A 214 -3.39 -11.02 -11.84
CA GLY A 214 -4.65 -10.52 -11.28
C GLY A 214 -4.50 -9.41 -10.24
N ARG A 215 -3.34 -8.76 -10.16
CA ARG A 215 -3.10 -7.62 -9.25
C ARG A 215 -3.29 -6.28 -9.95
N GLN A 216 -3.62 -5.23 -9.20
CA GLN A 216 -3.41 -3.86 -9.71
C GLN A 216 -1.98 -3.43 -9.45
N VAL A 217 -1.42 -2.66 -10.37
CA VAL A 217 -0.18 -1.93 -10.15
C VAL A 217 -0.43 -0.45 -10.43
N LEU A 218 -0.16 0.38 -9.43
CA LEU A 218 -0.20 1.84 -9.51
C LEU A 218 1.24 2.34 -9.33
N ILE A 219 1.80 2.98 -10.36
CA ILE A 219 3.18 3.47 -10.35
C ILE A 219 3.15 4.98 -10.14
N PHE A 220 3.88 5.46 -9.15
CA PHE A 220 4.05 6.86 -8.77
C PHE A 220 5.48 7.26 -9.08
N VAL A 221 5.65 8.10 -10.09
CA VAL A 221 6.95 8.48 -10.64
C VAL A 221 7.34 9.84 -10.08
N VAL A 222 8.47 9.91 -9.37
CA VAL A 222 8.88 11.14 -8.65
C VAL A 222 9.88 12.02 -9.40
N GLU A 223 10.60 11.48 -10.39
CA GLU A 223 11.59 12.24 -11.16
C GLU A 223 11.14 12.48 -12.61
N LYS A 224 10.96 11.40 -13.40
CA LYS A 224 10.67 11.54 -14.83
C LYS A 224 9.80 10.41 -15.36
N VAL A 225 8.63 10.79 -15.90
CA VAL A 225 7.74 9.87 -16.61
C VAL A 225 8.21 9.64 -18.05
N MET A 226 8.46 8.38 -18.39
CA MET A 226 8.88 7.88 -19.69
C MET A 226 7.68 7.38 -20.51
N HIS A 227 6.71 6.68 -19.90
CA HIS A 227 5.54 6.09 -20.57
C HIS A 227 4.29 6.95 -20.38
N ARG A 228 4.24 8.09 -21.08
CA ARG A 228 3.14 9.07 -20.96
C ARG A 228 1.77 8.51 -21.35
N GLU A 229 1.73 7.48 -22.19
CA GLU A 229 0.51 6.76 -22.56
C GLU A 229 -0.18 6.10 -21.36
N LEU A 230 0.58 5.73 -20.31
CA LEU A 230 0.02 5.16 -19.09
C LEU A 230 -0.56 6.21 -18.13
N LEU A 231 -0.19 7.49 -18.27
CA LEU A 231 -0.79 8.61 -17.53
C LEU A 231 -2.24 8.85 -17.96
N GLN A 232 -2.54 8.62 -19.25
CA GLN A 232 -3.84 8.92 -19.85
C GLN A 232 -4.88 7.80 -19.66
N ARG A 233 -4.52 6.74 -18.92
CA ARG A 233 -5.42 5.60 -18.72
C ARG A 233 -6.60 5.96 -17.83
N PRO A 234 -7.78 5.36 -18.11
CA PRO A 234 -8.97 5.62 -17.31
C PRO A 234 -8.76 5.14 -15.87
N PRO A 235 -9.35 5.85 -14.87
CA PRO A 235 -9.29 5.43 -13.47
C PRO A 235 -9.77 3.99 -13.29
N GLY A 236 -9.02 3.21 -12.50
CA GLY A 236 -9.34 1.80 -12.23
C GLY A 236 -8.78 0.82 -13.26
N SER A 237 -7.93 1.28 -14.18
CA SER A 237 -7.09 0.40 -15.01
C SER A 237 -6.20 -0.50 -14.15
N SER A 238 -5.93 -1.72 -14.62
CA SER A 238 -5.08 -2.68 -13.89
C SER A 238 -3.63 -2.21 -13.75
N LEU A 239 -3.17 -1.40 -14.71
CA LEU A 239 -1.89 -0.68 -14.66
C LEU A 239 -2.13 0.80 -14.94
N GLN A 240 -1.66 1.66 -14.04
CA GLN A 240 -1.72 3.11 -14.17
C GLN A 240 -0.41 3.73 -13.68
N VAL A 241 0.03 4.80 -14.35
CA VAL A 241 1.17 5.62 -13.95
C VAL A 241 0.64 6.98 -13.50
N PHE A 242 1.27 7.56 -12.48
CA PHE A 242 1.03 8.90 -11.98
C PHE A 242 2.35 9.67 -11.94
N ALA A 243 2.35 10.90 -12.45
CA ALA A 243 3.43 11.83 -12.23
C ALA A 243 3.23 12.48 -10.85
N VAL A 244 4.22 12.39 -9.98
CA VAL A 244 4.22 13.11 -8.71
C VAL A 244 4.91 14.44 -8.93
N GLU A 245 4.20 15.51 -8.60
CA GLU A 245 4.76 16.85 -8.55
C GLU A 245 4.25 17.51 -7.27
N LYS A 246 5.13 18.17 -6.50
CA LYS A 246 4.69 19.05 -5.42
C LYS A 246 3.81 20.12 -6.05
N GLY A 247 2.51 20.02 -5.79
CA GLY A 247 1.51 20.99 -6.18
C GLY A 247 1.91 22.32 -5.59
N GLY A 248 2.48 23.18 -6.42
CA GLY A 248 2.57 24.59 -6.10
C GLY A 248 1.15 25.04 -5.81
N ALA A 249 0.92 25.61 -4.63
CA ALA A 249 -0.33 26.27 -4.29
C ALA A 249 -0.79 27.05 -5.53
N ARG A 250 -1.86 26.59 -6.18
CA ARG A 250 -2.57 27.41 -7.17
C ARG A 250 -3.08 28.60 -6.36
N LYS A 251 -2.26 29.66 -6.29
CA LYS A 251 -2.70 30.98 -5.86
C LYS A 251 -3.87 31.31 -6.79
N ARG A 252 -5.06 31.31 -6.19
CA ARG A 252 -6.25 31.94 -6.76
C ARG A 252 -5.98 33.42 -6.97
#